data_AF-A0A382NWQ5-F1
#
_entry.id   AF-A0A382NWQ5-F1
#
_cell.length_a   1.000
_cell.length_b   1.000
_cell.length_c   1.000
_cell.angle_alpha   90.00
_cell.angle_beta   90.00
_cell.angle_gamma   90.00
#
_symmetry.space_group_name_H-M   'P 1'
#
loop_
_entity.id
_entity.type
_entity.pdbx_description
1 polymer ?
#
loop_
_entity_poly.entity_id
_entity_poly.type
_entity_poly.pdbx_seq_one_letter_code
_entity_poly.pdbx_strand_id
1 'polypeptide(L)'
;MIAEVGMNHGGVEELAWEMILSAHNCGADFVKLQSFVTKDFFHPDLQCFEVTKSMELSFEVQRRLFSRARGEGINLITTPFDSNSVDMVEEFNPLVYKIASMDNDNIPLIKYISKKNRPVLLSCGMAD
;
A
#
# COMPACT_ATOMS: atom_id res chain seq x y z
N MET A 1 -14.03 1.77 8.89
CA MET A 1 -12.76 2.18 9.50
C MET A 1 -11.60 1.51 8.78
N ILE A 2 -10.55 2.25 8.46
CA ILE A 2 -9.33 1.71 7.83
C ILE A 2 -8.19 1.84 8.83
N ALA A 3 -7.53 0.72 9.17
CA ALA A 3 -6.32 0.73 9.97
C ALA A 3 -5.09 0.85 9.06
N GLU A 4 -4.32 1.94 9.21
CA GLU A 4 -3.09 2.15 8.45
C GLU A 4 -1.91 1.46 9.14
N VAL A 5 -1.46 0.34 8.58
CA VAL A 5 -0.19 -0.28 8.97
C VAL A 5 0.97 0.47 8.30
N GLY A 6 0.78 0.91 7.06
CA GLY A 6 1.76 1.75 6.35
C GLY A 6 3.11 1.06 6.22
N MET A 7 4.14 1.66 6.82
CA MET A 7 5.53 1.16 6.88
C MET A 7 5.95 0.75 8.31
N ASN A 8 5.02 0.74 9.28
CA ASN A 8 5.34 0.53 10.70
C ASN A 8 5.93 -0.86 11.01
N HIS A 9 5.79 -1.80 10.09
CA HIS A 9 6.40 -3.13 10.17
C HIS A 9 7.91 -3.14 9.93
N GLY A 10 8.51 -2.01 9.50
CA GLY A 10 9.97 -1.89 9.36
C GLY A 10 10.59 -2.91 8.38
N GLY A 11 9.87 -3.24 7.30
CA GLY A 11 10.31 -4.25 6.32
C GLY A 11 10.25 -5.71 6.79
N VAL A 12 9.75 -6.00 7.99
CA VAL A 12 9.65 -7.36 8.54
C VAL A 12 8.29 -7.97 8.19
N GLU A 13 8.28 -9.07 7.43
CA GLU A 13 7.06 -9.76 6.96
C GLU A 13 6.18 -10.23 8.12
N GLU A 14 6.78 -10.87 9.12
CA GLU A 14 6.10 -11.43 10.28
C GLU A 14 5.42 -10.34 11.10
N LEU A 15 6.13 -9.23 11.34
CA LEU A 15 5.57 -8.08 12.04
C LEU A 15 4.43 -7.44 11.22
N ALA A 16 4.58 -7.32 9.90
CA ALA A 16 3.50 -6.84 9.04
C ALA A 16 2.25 -7.71 9.18
N TRP A 17 2.41 -9.03 9.20
CA TRP A 17 1.30 -9.96 9.42
C TRP A 17 0.66 -9.81 10.80
N GLU A 18 1.46 -9.74 11.87
CA GLU A 18 0.97 -9.53 13.24
C GLU A 18 0.15 -8.25 13.36
N MET A 19 0.61 -7.16 12.75
CA MET A 19 -0.11 -5.89 12.72
C MET A 19 -1.41 -5.98 11.93
N ILE A 20 -1.41 -6.67 10.79
CA ILE A 20 -2.62 -6.90 9.98
C ILE A 20 -3.66 -7.68 10.76
N LEU A 21 -3.26 -8.80 11.36
CA LEU A 21 -4.15 -9.65 12.14
C LEU A 21 -4.68 -8.93 13.39
N SER A 22 -3.82 -8.19 14.08
CA SER A 22 -4.20 -7.38 15.25
C SER A 22 -5.26 -6.33 14.88
N ALA A 23 -5.03 -5.57 13.80
CA ALA A 23 -5.99 -4.58 13.33
C ALA A 23 -7.36 -5.20 12.96
N HIS A 24 -7.35 -6.35 12.28
CA HIS A 24 -8.56 -7.09 11.97
C HIS A 24 -9.29 -7.55 13.24
N ASN A 25 -8.56 -8.14 14.19
CA ASN A 25 -9.13 -8.62 15.46
C ASN A 25 -9.70 -7.48 16.33
N CYS A 26 -9.20 -6.26 16.17
CA CYS A 26 -9.77 -5.05 16.79
C CYS A 26 -11.01 -4.50 16.05
N GLY A 27 -11.47 -5.15 14.98
CA GLY A 27 -12.68 -4.76 14.24
C GLY A 27 -12.45 -3.74 13.12
N ALA A 28 -11.23 -3.64 12.57
CA ALA A 28 -11.01 -2.82 11.38
C ALA A 28 -11.71 -3.43 10.15
N ASP A 29 -12.51 -2.61 9.44
CA ASP A 29 -13.17 -3.04 8.19
C ASP A 29 -12.18 -3.29 7.06
N PHE A 30 -11.09 -2.50 7.03
CA PHE A 30 -9.97 -2.63 6.12
C PHE A 30 -8.66 -2.44 6.86
N VAL A 31 -7.62 -3.13 6.40
CA VAL A 31 -6.23 -2.90 6.82
C VAL A 31 -5.45 -2.41 5.60
N LYS A 32 -4.58 -1.41 5.77
CA LYS A 32 -3.88 -0.77 4.66
C LYS A 32 -2.36 -0.78 4.81
N LEU A 33 -1.68 -1.22 3.75
CA LEU A 33 -0.23 -1.13 3.57
C LEU A 33 0.17 0.02 2.61
N GLN A 34 1.47 0.16 2.38
CA GLN A 34 2.07 1.01 1.36
C GLN A 34 2.93 0.16 0.41
N SER A 35 2.72 0.29 -0.89
CA SER A 35 3.40 -0.52 -1.92
C SER A 35 4.26 0.37 -2.80
N PHE A 36 5.55 0.44 -2.48
CA PHE A 36 6.52 1.28 -3.17
C PHE A 36 7.84 0.52 -3.40
N VAL A 37 8.66 1.06 -4.29
CA VAL A 37 10.05 0.64 -4.51
C VAL A 37 10.93 1.86 -4.29
N THR A 38 11.71 1.88 -3.21
CA THR A 38 12.41 3.07 -2.69
C THR A 38 13.24 3.80 -3.75
N LYS A 39 13.95 3.04 -4.59
CA LYS A 39 14.78 3.59 -5.68
C LYS A 39 14.02 4.36 -6.76
N ASP A 40 12.71 4.15 -6.85
CA ASP A 40 11.86 4.82 -7.84
C ASP A 40 11.32 6.16 -7.28
N PHE A 41 11.46 6.41 -5.97
CA PHE A 41 10.99 7.62 -5.28
C PHE A 41 12.10 8.48 -4.69
N PHE A 42 13.20 7.86 -4.24
CA PHE A 42 14.28 8.54 -3.56
C PHE A 42 15.60 8.36 -4.31
N HIS A 43 16.33 9.46 -4.47
CA HIS A 43 17.72 9.40 -4.93
C HIS A 43 18.57 8.68 -3.86
N PRO A 44 19.49 7.76 -4.24
CA PRO A 44 20.32 7.02 -3.29
C PRO A 44 21.11 7.89 -2.30
N ASP A 45 21.50 9.09 -2.72
CA ASP A 45 22.28 10.03 -1.89
C ASP A 45 21.44 10.76 -0.82
N LEU A 46 20.12 10.59 -0.81
CA LEU A 46 19.28 11.18 0.23
C LEU A 46 19.48 10.46 1.55
N GLN A 47 19.61 11.23 2.64
CA GLN A 47 19.81 10.68 4.00
C GLN A 47 18.71 9.68 4.42
N CYS A 48 17.49 9.84 3.90
CA CYS A 48 16.38 8.95 4.21
C CYS A 48 16.35 7.66 3.37
N PHE A 49 17.18 7.53 2.33
CA PHE A 49 17.12 6.42 1.39
C PHE A 49 17.24 5.06 2.08
N GLU A 50 18.32 4.86 2.85
CA GLU A 50 18.57 3.58 3.53
C GLU A 50 17.49 3.24 4.56
N VAL A 51 16.99 4.25 5.29
CA VAL A 51 15.92 4.06 6.28
C VAL A 51 14.63 3.65 5.57
N THR A 52 14.22 4.36 4.52
CA THR A 52 13.03 4.00 3.72
C THR A 52 13.20 2.64 3.06
N LYS A 53 14.39 2.33 2.54
CA LYS A 53 14.69 1.04 1.91
C LYS A 53 14.55 -0.12 2.88
N SER A 54 14.99 0.06 4.13
CA SER A 54 14.84 -0.95 5.19
C SER A 54 13.38 -1.26 5.53
N MET A 55 12.45 -0.33 5.25
CA MET A 55 11.03 -0.49 5.54
C MET A 55 10.24 -1.10 4.38
N GLU A 56 10.86 -1.23 3.20
CA GLU A 56 10.25 -1.71 1.97
C GLU A 56 9.95 -3.22 2.04
N LEU A 57 8.69 -3.61 1.83
CA LEU A 57 8.33 -5.01 1.61
C LEU A 57 8.42 -5.32 0.11
N SER A 58 9.12 -6.39 -0.27
CA SER A 58 9.16 -6.83 -1.66
C SER A 58 7.76 -7.21 -2.16
N PHE A 59 7.51 -7.11 -3.47
CA PHE A 59 6.23 -7.56 -4.03
C PHE A 59 5.95 -9.05 -3.79
N GLU A 60 6.98 -9.88 -3.64
CA GLU A 60 6.80 -11.29 -3.28
C GLU A 60 6.23 -11.44 -1.86
N VAL A 61 6.77 -10.69 -0.90
CA VAL A 61 6.26 -10.63 0.47
C VAL A 61 4.83 -10.09 0.49
N GLN A 62 4.57 -8.99 -0.22
CA GLN A 62 3.23 -8.41 -0.29
C GLN A 62 2.22 -9.40 -0.87
N ARG A 63 2.55 -10.13 -1.95
CA ARG A 63 1.68 -11.18 -2.49
C ARG A 63 1.33 -12.26 -1.46
N ARG A 64 2.29 -12.68 -0.63
CA ARG A 64 2.03 -13.63 0.47
C ARG A 64 1.07 -13.04 1.50
N LEU A 65 1.29 -11.79 1.91
CA LEU A 65 0.41 -11.09 2.86
C LEU A 65 -1.02 -10.93 2.32
N PHE A 66 -1.20 -10.53 1.07
CA PHE A 66 -2.51 -10.43 0.43
C PHE A 66 -3.20 -11.80 0.32
N SER A 67 -2.46 -12.84 -0.08
CA SER A 67 -3.00 -14.20 -0.16
C SER A 67 -3.45 -14.71 1.21
N ARG A 68 -2.63 -14.48 2.24
CA ARG A 68 -2.92 -14.89 3.62
C ARG A 68 -4.11 -14.11 4.19
N ALA A 69 -4.15 -12.80 4.01
CA ALA A 69 -5.26 -11.95 4.41
C ALA A 69 -6.59 -12.40 3.79
N ARG A 70 -6.59 -12.74 2.48
CA ARG A 70 -7.76 -13.27 1.79
C ARG A 70 -8.25 -14.59 2.39
N GLY A 71 -7.34 -15.49 2.78
CA GLY A 71 -7.68 -16.74 3.44
C GLY A 71 -8.35 -16.56 4.80
N GLU A 72 -7.99 -15.51 5.52
CA GLU A 72 -8.55 -15.13 6.83
C GLU A 72 -9.77 -14.19 6.71
N GLY A 73 -10.23 -13.86 5.49
CA GLY A 73 -11.36 -12.93 5.29
C GLY A 73 -11.04 -11.46 5.62
N ILE A 74 -9.76 -11.08 5.64
CA ILE A 74 -9.30 -9.72 5.92
C ILE A 74 -9.30 -8.90 4.63
N ASN A 75 -9.99 -7.76 4.63
CA ASN A 75 -9.95 -6.81 3.52
C ASN A 75 -8.63 -6.00 3.55
N LEU A 76 -7.54 -6.63 3.11
CA LEU A 76 -6.26 -5.96 2.93
C LEU A 76 -6.29 -5.11 1.66
N ILE A 77 -5.90 -3.84 1.80
CA ILE A 77 -5.70 -2.90 0.71
C ILE A 77 -4.30 -2.27 0.83
N THR A 78 -3.90 -1.50 -0.17
CA THR A 78 -2.64 -0.76 -0.11
C THR A 78 -2.75 0.56 -0.86
N THR A 79 -1.76 1.42 -0.65
CA THR A 79 -1.52 2.62 -1.44
C THR A 79 -0.43 2.30 -2.46
N PRO A 80 -0.77 2.07 -3.74
CA PRO A 80 0.22 1.96 -4.80
C PRO A 80 0.76 3.34 -5.17
N PHE A 81 2.06 3.44 -5.42
CA PHE A 81 2.72 4.69 -5.77
C PHE A 81 3.22 4.73 -7.23
N ASP A 82 3.07 3.62 -7.97
CA ASP A 82 3.48 3.48 -9.36
C ASP A 82 2.59 2.45 -10.10
N SER A 83 2.73 2.34 -11.43
CA SER A 83 1.94 1.38 -12.21
C SER A 83 2.21 -0.09 -11.86
N ASN A 84 3.44 -0.42 -11.44
CA ASN A 84 3.83 -1.79 -11.10
C ASN A 84 3.12 -2.27 -9.82
N SER A 85 3.05 -1.40 -8.82
CA SER A 85 2.31 -1.61 -7.57
C SER A 85 0.81 -1.62 -7.82
N VAL A 86 0.29 -0.80 -8.74
CA VAL A 86 -1.13 -0.92 -9.17
C VAL A 86 -1.41 -2.31 -9.75
N ASP A 87 -0.55 -2.81 -10.64
CA ASP A 87 -0.73 -4.10 -11.30
C ASP A 87 -0.55 -5.28 -10.34
N MET A 88 0.40 -5.21 -9.41
CA MET A 88 0.55 -6.20 -8.34
C MET A 88 -0.73 -6.32 -7.51
N VAL A 89 -1.35 -5.20 -7.16
CA VAL A 89 -2.58 -5.19 -6.36
C VAL A 89 -3.77 -5.73 -7.17
N GLU A 90 -3.84 -5.45 -8.48
CA GLU A 90 -4.88 -6.01 -9.37
C GLU A 90 -4.91 -7.55 -9.35
N GLU A 91 -3.76 -8.22 -9.15
CA GLU A 91 -3.69 -9.69 -9.00
C GLU A 91 -4.65 -10.21 -7.90
N PHE A 92 -4.98 -9.37 -6.92
CA PHE A 92 -5.84 -9.69 -5.78
C PHE A 92 -7.27 -9.15 -5.90
N ASN A 93 -7.66 -8.58 -7.04
CA ASN A 93 -8.98 -8.01 -7.29
C ASN A 93 -9.43 -7.04 -6.17
N PRO A 94 -8.71 -5.92 -5.96
CA PRO A 94 -8.91 -5.05 -4.82
C PRO A 94 -10.30 -4.44 -4.82
N LEU A 95 -10.88 -4.26 -3.63
CA LEU A 95 -12.19 -3.61 -3.50
C LEU A 95 -12.14 -2.10 -3.79
N VAL A 96 -10.98 -1.48 -3.56
CA VAL A 96 -10.78 -0.04 -3.63
C VAL A 96 -9.30 0.30 -3.79
N TYR A 97 -9.01 1.38 -4.51
CA TYR A 97 -7.69 1.98 -4.56
C TYR A 97 -7.55 3.13 -3.58
N LYS A 98 -6.40 3.25 -2.90
CA LYS A 98 -6.03 4.44 -2.15
C LYS A 98 -4.99 5.24 -2.93
N ILE A 99 -5.18 6.55 -3.06
CA ILE A 99 -4.17 7.48 -3.62
C ILE A 99 -3.71 8.42 -2.50
N ALA A 100 -2.40 8.50 -2.25
CA ALA A 100 -1.83 9.36 -1.21
C ALA A 100 -2.05 10.85 -1.51
N SER A 101 -1.97 11.70 -0.48
CA SER A 101 -2.00 13.15 -0.68
C SER A 101 -0.87 13.64 -1.57
N MET A 102 0.33 13.06 -1.44
CA MET A 102 1.49 13.40 -2.26
C MET A 102 1.33 13.03 -3.74
N ASP A 103 0.30 12.26 -4.09
CA ASP A 103 0.00 11.82 -5.46
C ASP A 103 -1.36 12.33 -5.95
N ASN A 104 -1.98 13.28 -5.24
CA ASN A 104 -3.31 13.75 -5.61
C ASN A 104 -3.33 14.63 -6.88
N ASP A 105 -2.17 15.10 -7.31
CA ASP A 105 -1.90 15.78 -8.57
C ASP A 105 -1.05 14.91 -9.54
N ASN A 106 -0.76 13.65 -9.18
CA ASN A 106 -0.06 12.69 -10.03
C ASN A 106 -1.00 12.16 -11.14
N ILE A 107 -1.28 13.01 -12.13
CA ILE A 107 -2.21 12.73 -13.23
C ILE A 107 -1.90 11.44 -13.98
N PRO A 108 -0.62 11.07 -14.28
CA PRO A 108 -0.30 9.78 -14.90
C PRO A 108 -0.79 8.59 -14.07
N LEU A 109 -0.50 8.56 -12.77
CA LEU A 109 -0.92 7.49 -11.86
C LEU A 109 -2.45 7.44 -11.73
N ILE A 110 -3.08 8.59 -11.52
CA ILE A 110 -4.54 8.71 -11.41
C ILE A 110 -5.23 8.17 -12.67
N LYS A 111 -4.75 8.53 -13.87
CA LYS A 111 -5.26 8.01 -15.15
C LYS A 111 -5.00 6.51 -15.32
N TYR A 112 -3.91 5.99 -14.75
CA TYR A 112 -3.64 4.55 -14.79
C TYR A 112 -4.64 3.78 -13.92
N ILE A 113 -4.84 4.25 -12.69
CA ILE A 113 -5.80 3.69 -11.72
C ILE A 113 -7.24 3.80 -12.25
N SER A 114 -7.62 4.93 -12.86
CA SER A 114 -9.00 5.14 -13.34
C SER A 114 -9.42 4.11 -14.40
N LYS A 115 -8.48 3.60 -15.20
CA LYS A 115 -8.75 2.57 -16.23
C LYS A 115 -9.13 1.22 -15.62
N LYS A 116 -8.86 1.00 -14.34
CA LYS A 116 -9.22 -0.24 -13.63
C LYS A 116 -10.71 -0.29 -13.26
N ASN A 117 -11.45 0.83 -13.39
CA ASN A 117 -12.89 0.92 -13.12
C ASN A 117 -13.27 0.45 -11.70
N ARG A 118 -12.48 0.82 -10.70
CA ARG A 118 -12.72 0.51 -9.28
C ARG A 118 -12.94 1.79 -8.47
N PRO A 119 -13.61 1.70 -7.31
CA PRO A 119 -13.68 2.81 -6.36
C PRO A 119 -12.29 3.34 -5.98
N VAL A 120 -12.18 4.64 -5.74
CA VAL A 120 -10.94 5.31 -5.37
C VAL A 120 -11.15 6.16 -4.10
N LEU A 121 -10.23 6.04 -3.15
CA LEU A 121 -10.09 6.86 -1.96
C LEU A 121 -8.89 7.80 -2.15
N LEU A 122 -9.17 9.03 -2.57
CA LEU A 122 -8.19 10.08 -2.76
C LEU A 122 -8.03 10.90 -1.46
N SER A 123 -6.81 11.09 -0.98
CA SER A 123 -6.56 12.06 0.09
C SER A 123 -6.21 13.43 -0.52
N CYS A 124 -6.79 14.49 0.02
CA CYS A 124 -6.62 15.86 -0.47
C CYS A 124 -5.76 16.73 0.45
N GLY A 125 -4.84 16.12 1.22
CA GLY A 125 -3.85 16.92 1.93
C GLY A 125 -2.95 17.66 0.93
N MET A 126 -2.51 18.87 1.28
CA MET A 126 -1.65 19.70 0.41
C MET A 126 -2.28 20.13 -0.93
N ALA A 127 -3.58 19.88 -1.14
CA ALA A 127 -4.33 20.34 -2.31
C ALA A 127 -5.09 21.64 -2.00
N ASP A 128 -5.25 22.47 -3.04
CA ASP A 128 -6.03 23.71 -3.05
C ASP A 128 -7.50 23.50 -3.44
#